data_AF-A0A3L6PPX5-F1
#
_entry.id   AF-A0A3L6PPX5-F1
#
_cell.length_a   1.000
_cell.length_b   1.000
_cell.length_c   1.000
_cell.angle_alpha   90.00
_cell.angle_beta   90.00
_cell.angle_gamma   90.00
#
_symmetry.space_group_name_H-M   'P 1'
#
loop_
_entity.id
_entity.type
_entity.pdbx_description
1 polymer ?
#
loop_
_entity_poly.entity_id
_entity_poly.type
_entity_poly.pdbx_seq_one_letter_code
_entity_poly.pdbx_strand_id
1 'polypeptide(L)'
;MAPPDFAPSEELPFNVRADSRAYTAFITTLRDTLAGTNPARVRDRPVLAEQTGETKQPPKWIHVVLNGDDGAAPKVAIRSDNAYIAGFANRPKGSTEDVWFQLSPRDCKQPLFKGAKMLGFDGHYSTLVGALGVEGLPNLELGMERTLEATNVLWNYKLGKLEYTAADALGDPQQNLKRKLALLAVTLCEAARLEPVGGVIDGG
;
A
#
# COMPACT_ATOMS: atom_id res chain seq x y z
N MET A 1 8.22 -20.57 21.60
CA MET A 1 8.29 -19.16 21.14
C MET A 1 6.95 -18.52 21.49
N ALA A 2 6.96 -17.38 22.19
CA ALA A 2 5.75 -16.58 22.33
C ALA A 2 5.27 -16.14 20.93
N PRO A 3 3.96 -15.97 20.70
CA PRO A 3 3.47 -15.33 19.48
C PRO A 3 4.17 -13.98 19.32
N PRO A 4 4.57 -13.57 18.11
CA PRO A 4 5.07 -12.22 17.92
C PRO A 4 3.98 -11.23 18.35
N ASP A 5 4.33 -10.29 19.22
CA ASP A 5 3.48 -9.14 19.51
C ASP A 5 3.41 -8.28 18.23
N PHE A 6 2.26 -8.33 17.56
CA PHE A 6 1.99 -7.50 16.39
C PHE A 6 1.71 -6.07 16.84
N ALA A 7 2.24 -5.09 16.11
CA ALA A 7 2.00 -3.69 16.43
C ALA A 7 0.52 -3.31 16.33
N PRO A 8 0.06 -2.31 17.11
CA PRO A 8 -1.29 -1.79 16.97
C PRO A 8 -1.53 -1.24 15.56
N SER A 9 -2.79 -1.26 15.13
CA SER A 9 -3.21 -0.75 13.82
C SER A 9 -4.35 0.26 13.94
N GLU A 10 -4.36 1.23 13.03
CA GLU A 10 -5.42 2.23 12.86
C GLU A 10 -5.97 2.12 11.44
N GLU A 11 -7.30 2.06 11.28
CA GLU A 11 -7.93 2.02 9.96
C GLU A 11 -8.29 3.42 9.48
N LEU A 12 -7.92 3.73 8.23
CA LEU A 12 -8.23 5.01 7.60
C LEU A 12 -9.00 4.76 6.29
N PRO A 13 -10.31 5.04 6.23
CA PRO A 13 -11.09 4.82 5.03
C PRO A 13 -10.76 5.87 3.96
N PHE A 14 -10.63 5.41 2.72
CA PHE A 14 -10.49 6.25 1.54
C PHE A 14 -11.54 5.87 0.51
N ASN A 15 -12.41 6.80 0.14
CA ASN A 15 -13.28 6.62 -1.02
C ASN A 15 -12.47 6.89 -2.28
N VAL A 16 -12.26 5.88 -3.12
CA VAL A 16 -11.42 6.02 -4.32
C VAL A 16 -12.05 6.97 -5.35
N ARG A 17 -13.38 7.09 -5.35
CA ARG A 17 -14.15 8.04 -6.19
C ARG A 17 -14.19 9.46 -5.62
N ALA A 18 -13.46 9.73 -4.53
CA ALA A 18 -13.38 11.05 -3.94
C ALA A 18 -12.93 12.10 -4.98
N ASP A 19 -13.54 13.28 -4.93
CA ASP A 19 -13.02 14.41 -5.69
C ASP A 19 -11.66 14.86 -5.15
N SER A 20 -10.97 15.72 -5.91
CA SER A 20 -9.64 16.23 -5.55
C SER A 20 -9.60 16.88 -4.14
N ARG A 21 -10.66 17.57 -3.74
CA ARG A 21 -10.72 18.21 -2.40
C ARG A 21 -10.75 17.16 -1.30
N ALA A 22 -11.58 16.12 -1.47
CA ALA A 22 -11.68 15.02 -0.53
C ALA A 22 -10.41 14.16 -0.51
N TYR A 23 -9.74 13.98 -1.66
CA TYR A 23 -8.44 13.33 -1.73
C TYR A 23 -7.35 14.12 -0.98
N THR A 24 -7.24 15.43 -1.21
CA THR A 24 -6.30 16.31 -0.48
C THR A 24 -6.54 16.25 1.03
N ALA A 25 -7.81 16.27 1.46
CA ALA A 25 -8.18 16.13 2.86
C ALA A 25 -7.75 14.77 3.42
N PHE A 26 -8.00 13.68 2.68
CA PHE A 26 -7.57 12.35 3.04
C PHE A 26 -6.04 12.24 3.19
N ILE A 27 -5.25 12.78 2.25
CA ILE A 27 -3.79 12.77 2.34
C ILE A 27 -3.29 13.57 3.55
N THR A 28 -3.96 14.68 3.88
CA THR A 28 -3.66 15.45 5.09
C THR A 28 -3.92 14.61 6.35
N THR A 29 -5.06 13.93 6.43
CA THR A 29 -5.34 13.00 7.53
C THR A 29 -4.34 11.85 7.60
N LEU A 30 -3.97 11.27 6.46
CA LEU A 30 -2.95 10.22 6.41
C LEU A 30 -1.60 10.71 6.96
N ARG A 31 -1.17 11.93 6.61
CA ARG A 31 0.06 12.53 7.16
C ARG A 31 0.00 12.71 8.67
N ASP A 32 -1.10 13.24 9.18
CA ASP A 32 -1.30 13.45 10.62
C ASP A 32 -1.33 12.10 11.37
N THR A 33 -2.02 11.12 10.82
CA THR A 33 -2.07 9.76 11.34
C THR A 33 -0.70 9.09 11.32
N LEU A 34 0.12 9.25 10.27
CA LEU A 34 1.49 8.74 10.21
C LEU A 34 2.39 9.39 11.27
N ALA A 35 2.28 10.71 11.45
CA ALA A 35 3.06 11.45 12.43
C ALA A 35 2.69 11.09 13.88
N GLY A 36 1.42 10.74 14.12
CA GLY A 36 0.92 10.40 15.45
C GLY A 36 0.77 11.63 16.37
N THR A 37 0.61 11.37 17.66
CA THR A 37 0.34 12.43 18.65
C THR A 37 1.62 13.17 19.02
N ASN A 38 1.60 14.51 18.90
CA ASN A 38 2.72 15.39 19.28
C ASN A 38 4.06 15.01 18.61
N PRO A 39 4.12 14.94 17.26
CA PRO A 39 5.33 14.57 16.56
C PRO A 39 6.42 15.62 16.76
N ALA A 40 7.69 15.19 16.71
CA ALA A 40 8.79 16.12 16.51
C ALA A 40 8.56 16.90 15.20
N ARG A 41 8.96 18.17 15.16
CA ARG A 41 8.76 19.02 13.98
C ARG A 41 10.06 19.68 13.54
N VAL A 42 10.23 19.79 12.22
CA VAL A 42 11.30 20.58 11.60
C VAL A 42 10.64 21.55 10.62
N ARG A 43 10.79 22.85 10.83
CA ARG A 43 10.15 23.91 10.02
C ARG A 43 8.64 23.65 9.84
N ASP A 44 7.96 23.38 10.95
CA ASP A 44 6.53 23.05 11.03
C ASP A 44 6.08 21.78 10.31
N ARG A 45 7.00 20.95 9.80
CA ARG A 45 6.71 19.64 9.22
C ARG A 45 6.86 18.54 10.26
N PRO A 46 5.88 17.63 10.40
CA PRO A 46 6.01 16.49 11.30
C PRO A 46 7.11 15.54 10.83
N VAL A 47 7.84 14.97 11.78
CA VAL A 47 8.84 13.92 11.57
C VAL A 47 8.25 12.60 12.04
N LEU A 48 8.41 11.55 11.23
CA LEU A 48 7.96 10.20 11.58
C LEU A 48 8.79 9.64 12.75
N ALA A 49 8.24 8.61 13.40
CA ALA A 49 8.98 7.85 14.40
C ALA A 49 10.22 7.17 13.80
N GLU A 50 11.17 6.78 14.67
CA GLU A 50 12.38 6.08 14.25
C GLU A 50 12.06 4.78 13.50
N GLN A 51 12.74 4.57 12.38
CA GLN A 51 12.53 3.40 11.52
C GLN A 51 13.04 2.13 12.21
N THR A 52 12.19 1.11 12.31
CA THR A 52 12.52 -0.17 12.97
C THR A 52 13.13 -1.20 12.01
N GLY A 53 13.17 -0.90 10.72
CA GLY A 53 13.66 -1.79 9.66
C GLY A 53 12.58 -2.73 9.10
N GLU A 54 12.89 -3.44 8.01
CA GLU A 54 11.89 -4.14 7.20
C GLU A 54 11.36 -5.43 7.83
N THR A 55 12.14 -6.06 8.73
CA THR A 55 11.80 -7.36 9.33
C THR A 55 11.18 -7.24 10.72
N LYS A 56 11.08 -6.02 11.27
CA LYS A 56 10.49 -5.73 12.58
C LYS A 56 9.19 -4.98 12.43
N GLN A 57 8.35 -5.09 13.47
CA GLN A 57 7.11 -4.31 13.58
C GLN A 57 7.42 -2.80 13.63
N PRO A 58 6.68 -1.95 12.90
CA PRO A 58 6.71 -0.51 13.10
C PRO A 58 6.03 -0.16 14.44
N PRO A 59 6.14 1.09 14.93
CA PRO A 59 5.41 1.54 16.11
C PRO A 59 3.89 1.36 16.00
N LYS A 60 3.34 1.61 14.80
CA LYS A 60 1.96 1.28 14.45
C LYS A 60 1.80 1.01 12.95
N TRP A 61 0.73 0.32 12.61
CA TRP A 61 0.26 0.13 11.24
C TRP A 61 -0.84 1.11 10.91
N ILE A 62 -0.80 1.71 9.72
CA ILE A 62 -1.94 2.44 9.15
C ILE A 62 -2.54 1.56 8.06
N HIS A 63 -3.77 1.10 8.27
CA HIS A 63 -4.50 0.30 7.30
C HIS A 63 -5.42 1.22 6.50
N VAL A 64 -5.00 1.62 5.31
CA VAL A 64 -5.85 2.39 4.40
C VAL A 64 -6.87 1.45 3.78
N VAL A 65 -8.16 1.67 4.06
CA VAL A 65 -9.27 0.90 3.48
C VAL A 65 -9.70 1.57 2.19
N LEU A 66 -9.38 0.95 1.05
CA LEU A 66 -9.69 1.49 -0.28
C LEU A 66 -11.13 1.12 -0.66
N ASN A 67 -12.08 2.03 -0.42
CA ASN A 67 -13.47 1.82 -0.79
C ASN A 67 -13.64 2.11 -2.28
N GLY A 68 -13.73 1.04 -3.07
CA GLY A 68 -14.02 1.06 -4.50
C GLY A 68 -15.49 0.78 -4.81
N ASP A 69 -15.75 0.43 -6.07
CA ASP A 69 -17.09 0.10 -6.55
C ASP A 69 -17.51 -1.32 -6.08
N ASP A 70 -18.82 -1.61 -6.12
CA ASP A 70 -19.40 -2.93 -5.83
C ASP A 70 -19.00 -3.56 -4.48
N GLY A 71 -18.66 -2.71 -3.50
CA GLY A 71 -18.26 -3.14 -2.16
C GLY A 71 -16.82 -3.66 -2.06
N ALA A 72 -15.97 -3.42 -3.08
CA ALA A 72 -14.54 -3.67 -2.98
C ALA A 72 -13.93 -2.80 -1.88
N ALA A 73 -13.29 -3.43 -0.89
CA ALA A 73 -12.69 -2.73 0.25
C ALA A 73 -11.37 -3.40 0.73
N PRO A 74 -10.37 -3.58 -0.15
CA PRO A 74 -9.07 -4.09 0.28
C PRO A 74 -8.38 -3.07 1.20
N LYS A 75 -7.51 -3.58 2.05
CA LYS A 75 -6.70 -2.78 2.97
C LYS A 75 -5.26 -2.74 2.48
N VAL A 76 -4.64 -1.58 2.49
CA VAL A 76 -3.19 -1.44 2.30
C VAL A 76 -2.56 -1.12 3.65
N ALA A 77 -1.60 -1.94 4.08
CA ALA A 77 -0.86 -1.71 5.31
C ALA A 77 0.37 -0.86 5.05
N ILE A 78 0.36 0.35 5.62
CA ILE A 78 1.44 1.32 5.58
C ILE A 78 2.13 1.36 6.94
N ARG A 79 3.46 1.29 6.94
CA ARG A 79 4.26 1.42 8.15
C ARG A 79 4.29 2.88 8.62
N SER A 80 4.06 3.15 9.90
CA SER A 80 4.09 4.52 10.44
C SER A 80 5.48 5.15 10.51
N ASP A 81 6.55 4.36 10.46
CA ASP A 81 7.92 4.82 10.69
C ASP A 81 8.65 5.23 9.40
N ASN A 82 8.20 4.76 8.23
CA ASN A 82 8.76 5.16 6.94
C ASN A 82 7.69 5.44 5.85
N ALA A 83 6.41 5.23 6.15
CA ALA A 83 5.28 5.34 5.23
C ALA A 83 5.30 4.33 4.06
N TYR A 84 6.00 3.19 4.15
CA TYR A 84 6.07 2.19 3.07
C TYR A 84 4.88 1.23 3.15
N ILE A 85 4.36 0.81 1.99
CA ILE A 85 3.45 -0.33 1.91
C ILE A 85 4.23 -1.60 2.24
N ALA A 86 3.79 -2.34 3.26
CA ALA A 86 4.38 -3.63 3.63
C ALA A 86 3.50 -4.82 3.23
N GLY A 87 2.24 -4.57 2.89
CA GLY A 87 1.29 -5.61 2.56
C GLY A 87 -0.07 -5.04 2.20
N PHE A 88 -0.95 -5.94 1.79
CA PHE A 88 -2.36 -5.64 1.64
C PHE A 88 -3.21 -6.81 2.15
N ALA A 89 -4.46 -6.54 2.42
CA ALA A 89 -5.44 -7.56 2.73
C ALA A 89 -6.66 -7.45 1.83
N ASN A 90 -7.26 -8.60 1.56
CA ASN A 90 -8.61 -8.66 1.03
C ASN A 90 -9.45 -9.61 1.87
N ARG A 91 -10.76 -9.61 1.62
CA ARG A 91 -11.69 -10.53 2.28
C ARG A 91 -12.35 -11.40 1.22
N PRO A 92 -11.98 -12.70 1.15
CA PRO A 92 -12.64 -13.63 0.25
C PRO A 92 -14.15 -13.66 0.47
N LYS A 93 -14.92 -13.79 -0.61
CA LYS A 93 -16.38 -13.87 -0.54
C LYS A 93 -16.82 -14.97 0.43
N GLY A 94 -17.67 -14.61 1.39
CA GLY A 94 -18.17 -15.50 2.44
C GLY A 94 -17.25 -15.65 3.66
N SER A 95 -16.09 -14.98 3.67
CA SER A 95 -15.23 -14.88 4.85
C SER A 95 -15.61 -13.68 5.71
N THR A 96 -15.44 -13.80 7.03
CA THR A 96 -15.44 -12.68 7.99
C THR A 96 -14.04 -12.20 8.33
N GLU A 97 -13.00 -12.95 7.92
CA GLU A 97 -11.60 -12.67 8.21
C GLU A 97 -10.85 -12.16 6.98
N ASP A 98 -9.94 -11.22 7.23
CA ASP A 98 -9.04 -10.69 6.23
C ASP A 98 -7.88 -11.65 5.98
N VAL A 99 -7.50 -11.81 4.71
CA VAL A 99 -6.31 -12.55 4.31
C VAL A 99 -5.21 -11.55 3.98
N TRP A 100 -4.14 -11.56 4.78
CA TRP A 100 -2.99 -10.69 4.57
C TRP A 100 -2.00 -11.27 3.57
N PHE A 101 -1.55 -10.42 2.65
CA PHE A 101 -0.47 -10.67 1.69
C PHE A 101 0.66 -9.69 1.99
N GLN A 102 1.82 -10.23 2.35
CA GLN A 102 2.99 -9.44 2.73
C GLN A 102 3.93 -9.29 1.53
N LEU A 103 4.37 -8.07 1.29
CA LEU A 103 5.48 -7.78 0.40
C LEU A 103 6.75 -8.23 1.12
N SER A 104 7.31 -9.33 0.66
CA SER A 104 8.46 -9.97 1.27
C SER A 104 9.29 -10.69 0.22
N PRO A 105 10.62 -10.53 0.22
CA PRO A 105 11.52 -11.34 -0.59
C PRO A 105 11.31 -12.84 -0.34
N ARG A 106 11.66 -13.69 -1.31
CA ARG A 106 11.35 -15.14 -1.28
C ARG A 106 11.91 -15.89 -0.06
N ASP A 107 13.01 -15.40 0.49
CA ASP A 107 13.72 -15.98 1.64
C ASP A 107 13.27 -15.39 2.99
N CYS A 108 12.36 -14.41 2.98
CA CYS A 108 11.80 -13.83 4.20
C CYS A 108 10.97 -14.87 4.96
N LYS A 109 11.30 -15.07 6.24
CA LYS A 109 10.59 -16.01 7.13
C LYS A 109 9.83 -15.30 8.25
N GLN A 110 9.95 -13.98 8.36
CA GLN A 110 9.35 -13.18 9.42
C GLN A 110 8.01 -12.60 8.96
N PRO A 111 6.87 -13.14 9.43
CA PRO A 111 5.57 -12.52 9.17
C PRO A 111 5.43 -11.21 9.96
N LEU A 112 5.09 -10.14 9.25
CA LEU A 112 4.69 -8.85 9.80
C LEU A 112 3.19 -8.81 10.14
N PHE A 113 2.39 -9.68 9.53
CA PHE A 113 0.96 -9.83 9.83
C PHE A 113 0.62 -11.26 10.23
N LYS A 114 -0.37 -11.43 11.11
CA LYS A 114 -0.81 -12.75 11.56
C LYS A 114 -1.31 -13.58 10.37
N GLY A 115 -0.70 -14.75 10.15
CA GLY A 115 -1.09 -15.65 9.06
C GLY A 115 -0.80 -15.12 7.66
N ALA A 116 0.10 -14.13 7.53
CA ALA A 116 0.43 -13.51 6.25
C ALA A 116 0.92 -14.52 5.21
N LYS A 117 0.42 -14.37 3.98
CA LYS A 117 0.92 -15.04 2.79
C LYS A 117 2.05 -14.20 2.18
N MET A 118 3.22 -14.79 2.02
CA MET A 118 4.39 -14.11 1.45
C MET A 118 4.27 -14.02 -0.08
N LEU A 119 4.44 -12.82 -0.65
CA LEU A 119 4.31 -12.59 -2.09
C LEU A 119 5.57 -12.96 -2.89
N GLY A 120 6.72 -13.08 -2.21
CA GLY A 120 8.00 -13.44 -2.85
C GLY A 120 8.67 -12.28 -3.60
N PHE A 121 8.21 -11.05 -3.39
CA PHE A 121 8.80 -9.81 -3.86
C PHE A 121 8.59 -8.68 -2.83
N ASP A 122 9.52 -7.74 -2.76
CA ASP A 122 9.47 -6.58 -1.85
C ASP A 122 8.78 -5.34 -2.47
N GLY A 123 8.67 -4.28 -1.66
CA GLY A 123 8.05 -3.01 -2.05
C GLY A 123 8.98 -2.02 -2.74
N HIS A 124 10.20 -2.39 -3.12
CA HIS A 124 11.09 -1.47 -3.83
C HIS A 124 10.60 -1.26 -5.27
N TYR A 125 10.68 -0.03 -5.77
CA TYR A 125 10.26 0.27 -7.15
C TYR A 125 11.04 -0.53 -8.21
N SER A 126 12.32 -0.84 -7.97
CA SER A 126 13.11 -1.75 -8.83
C SER A 126 12.48 -3.15 -8.97
N THR A 127 11.74 -3.57 -7.96
CA THR A 127 11.02 -4.85 -7.94
C THR A 127 9.61 -4.71 -8.52
N LEU A 128 8.95 -3.58 -8.27
CA LEU A 128 7.55 -3.36 -8.63
C LEU A 128 7.34 -2.89 -10.08
N VAL A 129 8.20 -2.02 -10.60
CA VAL A 129 8.11 -1.48 -11.97
C VAL A 129 9.23 -1.96 -12.90
N GLY A 130 10.08 -2.87 -12.42
CA GLY A 130 11.15 -3.50 -13.18
C GLY A 130 12.49 -2.76 -13.07
N ALA A 131 13.45 -3.12 -13.93
CA ALA A 131 14.86 -2.73 -13.80
C ALA A 131 15.12 -1.22 -13.80
N LEU A 132 14.23 -0.41 -14.38
CA LEU A 132 14.33 1.06 -14.35
C LEU A 132 14.03 1.64 -12.96
N GLY A 133 13.35 0.88 -12.08
CA GLY A 133 13.01 1.32 -10.73
C GLY A 133 12.33 2.69 -10.69
N VAL A 134 12.91 3.63 -9.96
CA VAL A 134 12.38 5.00 -9.82
C VAL A 134 12.27 5.72 -11.18
N GLU A 135 13.16 5.44 -12.13
CA GLU A 135 13.11 6.03 -13.48
C GLU A 135 11.90 5.52 -14.29
N GLY A 136 11.29 4.41 -13.86
CA GLY A 136 10.06 3.88 -14.44
C GLY A 136 8.78 4.55 -13.91
N LEU A 137 8.84 5.32 -12.81
CA LEU A 137 7.66 5.93 -12.19
C LEU A 137 6.90 6.91 -13.09
N PRO A 138 7.55 7.75 -13.92
CA PRO A 138 6.85 8.62 -14.86
C PRO A 138 5.97 7.87 -15.87
N ASN A 139 6.20 6.57 -16.07
CA ASN A 139 5.41 5.72 -16.95
C ASN A 139 4.23 5.03 -16.23
N LEU A 140 4.03 5.31 -14.94
CA LEU A 140 2.84 4.87 -14.23
C LEU A 140 1.69 5.82 -14.58
N GLU A 141 0.63 5.26 -15.15
CA GLU A 141 -0.63 5.98 -15.30
C GLU A 141 -1.26 6.14 -13.92
N LEU A 142 -1.24 7.37 -13.41
CA LEU A 142 -1.87 7.75 -12.16
C LEU A 142 -3.29 8.29 -12.42
N GLY A 143 -4.07 8.41 -11.34
CA GLY A 143 -5.42 8.97 -11.39
C GLY A 143 -6.47 8.08 -10.74
N MET A 144 -7.69 8.61 -10.65
CA MET A 144 -8.81 7.98 -9.96
C MET A 144 -9.14 6.59 -10.53
N GLU A 145 -9.35 6.48 -11.85
CA GLU A 145 -9.75 5.23 -12.50
C GLU A 145 -8.66 4.15 -12.37
N ARG A 146 -7.38 4.54 -12.41
CA ARG A 146 -6.26 3.61 -12.22
C ARG A 146 -6.11 3.15 -10.78
N THR A 147 -6.43 4.02 -9.82
CA THR A 147 -6.50 3.67 -8.39
C THR A 147 -7.67 2.74 -8.09
N LEU A 148 -8.81 2.93 -8.78
CA LEU A 148 -9.96 2.03 -8.68
C LEU A 148 -9.66 0.65 -9.27
N GLU A 149 -8.98 0.60 -10.41
CA GLU A 149 -8.49 -0.64 -10.99
C GLU A 149 -7.53 -1.37 -10.05
N ALA A 150 -6.60 -0.65 -9.40
CA ALA A 150 -5.71 -1.21 -8.39
C ALA A 150 -6.48 -1.80 -7.20
N THR A 151 -7.47 -1.06 -6.71
CA THR A 151 -8.39 -1.51 -5.65
C THR A 151 -9.06 -2.83 -6.03
N ASN A 152 -9.60 -2.94 -7.25
CA ASN A 152 -10.25 -4.15 -7.72
C ASN A 152 -9.28 -5.33 -7.87
N VAL A 153 -8.05 -5.10 -8.34
CA VAL A 153 -7.01 -6.13 -8.43
C VAL A 153 -6.65 -6.67 -7.04
N LEU A 154 -6.42 -5.80 -6.05
CA LEU A 154 -6.11 -6.20 -4.68
C LEU A 154 -7.28 -6.96 -4.05
N TRP A 155 -8.52 -6.46 -4.25
CA TRP A 155 -9.72 -7.08 -3.68
C TRP A 155 -9.94 -8.51 -4.17
N ASN A 156 -9.73 -8.75 -5.46
CA ASN A 156 -9.98 -10.05 -6.07
C ASN A 156 -8.75 -10.98 -6.04
N TYR A 157 -7.61 -10.52 -5.53
CA TYR A 157 -6.37 -11.28 -5.54
C TYR A 157 -6.49 -12.61 -4.79
N LYS A 158 -6.05 -13.70 -5.43
CA LYS A 158 -5.99 -15.04 -4.85
C LYS A 158 -4.64 -15.66 -5.15
N LEU A 159 -3.84 -15.91 -4.11
CA LEU A 159 -2.57 -16.62 -4.26
C LEU A 159 -2.80 -18.01 -4.90
N GLY A 160 -2.13 -18.28 -6.03
CA GLY A 160 -2.24 -19.54 -6.76
C GLY A 160 -3.36 -19.61 -7.81
N LYS A 161 -4.26 -18.62 -7.88
CA LYS A 161 -5.13 -18.37 -9.04
C LYS A 161 -4.67 -17.06 -9.69
N LEU A 162 -3.57 -17.12 -10.41
CA LEU A 162 -3.22 -16.08 -11.37
C LEU A 162 -4.32 -16.11 -12.44
N GLU A 163 -5.24 -15.15 -12.43
CA GLU A 163 -6.06 -14.90 -13.60
C GLU A 163 -5.13 -14.35 -14.68
N TYR A 164 -4.61 -15.29 -15.48
CA TYR A 164 -3.85 -15.02 -16.69
C TYR A 164 -4.70 -14.12 -17.58
N THR A 165 -4.39 -12.83 -17.64
CA THR A 165 -4.76 -12.07 -18.82
C THR A 165 -3.76 -12.42 -19.91
N ALA A 166 -4.19 -12.50 -21.17
CA ALA A 166 -3.32 -12.90 -22.28
C ALA A 166 -2.08 -11.98 -22.46
N ALA A 167 -2.03 -10.82 -21.79
CA ALA A 167 -0.88 -9.93 -21.72
C ALA A 167 0.25 -10.42 -20.77
N ASP A 168 -0.06 -11.27 -19.79
CA ASP A 168 0.91 -11.82 -18.83
C ASP A 168 1.61 -13.09 -19.36
N ALA A 169 1.20 -13.60 -20.53
CA ALA A 169 1.64 -14.88 -21.08
C ALA A 169 3.10 -14.92 -21.57
N LEU A 170 3.86 -13.83 -21.46
CA LEU A 170 5.28 -13.72 -21.83
C LEU A 170 6.15 -12.99 -20.77
N GLY A 171 5.69 -12.89 -19.51
CA GLY A 171 6.34 -12.05 -18.49
C GLY A 171 6.23 -12.55 -17.04
N ASP A 172 6.60 -11.68 -16.08
CA ASP A 172 6.47 -11.94 -14.63
C ASP A 172 4.97 -12.10 -14.28
N PRO A 173 4.55 -13.26 -13.76
CA PRO A 173 3.12 -13.54 -13.52
C PRO A 173 2.47 -12.58 -12.52
N GLN A 174 3.26 -11.89 -11.69
CA GLN A 174 2.74 -10.92 -10.72
C GLN A 174 2.93 -9.47 -11.19
N GLN A 175 3.29 -9.24 -12.45
CA GLN A 175 3.58 -7.90 -12.98
C GLN A 175 2.41 -6.93 -12.83
N ASN A 176 1.17 -7.36 -13.13
CA ASN A 176 0.01 -6.50 -12.95
C ASN A 176 -0.16 -6.08 -11.48
N LEU A 177 -0.14 -7.04 -10.54
CA LEU A 177 -0.21 -6.76 -9.11
C LEU A 177 0.90 -5.78 -8.67
N LYS A 178 2.14 -6.04 -9.08
CA LYS A 178 3.30 -5.21 -8.75
C LYS A 178 3.14 -3.77 -9.23
N ARG A 179 2.68 -3.56 -10.47
CA ARG A 179 2.42 -2.21 -11.00
C ARG A 179 1.28 -1.51 -10.27
N LYS A 180 0.22 -2.23 -9.87
CA LYS A 180 -0.87 -1.67 -9.05
C LYS A 180 -0.40 -1.30 -7.64
N LEU A 181 0.47 -2.09 -7.03
CA LEU A 181 1.10 -1.76 -5.75
C LEU A 181 2.02 -0.53 -5.87
N ALA A 182 2.78 -0.40 -6.96
CA ALA A 182 3.59 0.79 -7.23
C ALA A 182 2.71 2.03 -7.40
N LEU A 183 1.61 1.93 -8.14
CA LEU A 183 0.63 3.00 -8.28
C LEU A 183 0.10 3.43 -6.92
N LEU A 184 -0.34 2.48 -6.08
CA LEU A 184 -0.86 2.80 -4.75
C LEU A 184 0.22 3.39 -3.82
N ALA A 185 1.48 2.96 -3.95
CA ALA A 185 2.59 3.58 -3.23
C ALA A 185 2.75 5.05 -3.62
N VAL A 186 2.65 5.39 -4.91
CA VAL A 186 2.67 6.78 -5.37
C VAL A 186 1.44 7.55 -4.88
N THR A 187 0.24 7.00 -5.09
CA THR A 187 -1.04 7.64 -4.75
C THR A 187 -1.23 7.88 -3.25
N LEU A 188 -0.66 7.04 -2.38
CA LEU A 188 -0.85 7.13 -0.93
C LEU A 188 0.41 7.61 -0.24
N CYS A 189 1.51 6.88 -0.41
CA CYS A 189 2.73 7.06 0.36
C CYS A 189 3.54 8.25 -0.14
N GLU A 190 3.80 8.34 -1.44
CA GLU A 190 4.57 9.47 -1.98
C GLU A 190 3.78 10.77 -1.90
N ALA A 191 2.48 10.74 -2.14
CA ALA A 191 1.59 11.86 -1.88
C ALA A 191 1.65 12.31 -0.41
N ALA A 192 1.67 11.38 0.56
CA ALA A 192 1.82 11.74 1.96
C ALA A 192 3.22 12.32 2.29
N ARG A 193 4.29 11.82 1.68
CA ARG A 193 5.67 12.29 1.92
C ARG A 193 5.99 13.63 1.27
N LEU A 194 5.45 13.88 0.08
CA LEU A 194 5.86 14.97 -0.81
C LEU A 194 4.64 15.82 -1.16
N GLU A 195 4.57 17.05 -0.64
CA GLU A 195 3.51 17.99 -1.02
C GLU A 195 3.36 18.21 -2.54
N PRO A 196 4.44 18.31 -3.34
CA PRO A 196 4.30 18.49 -4.79
C PRO A 196 3.65 17.31 -5.51
N VAL A 197 3.72 16.09 -4.98
CA VAL A 197 3.16 14.89 -5.61
C VAL A 197 1.65 14.82 -5.44
N GLY A 198 1.11 15.31 -4.32
CA GLY A 198 -0.35 15.41 -4.12
C GLY A 198 -1.02 16.22 -5.24
N GLY A 199 -0.45 17.38 -5.59
CA GLY A 199 -1.00 18.27 -6.61
C GLY A 199 -0.95 17.75 -8.05
N VAL A 200 -0.06 16.79 -8.37
CA VAL A 200 0.00 16.15 -9.70
C VAL A 200 -1.09 15.09 -9.84
N ILE A 201 -1.39 14.36 -8.76
CA ILE A 201 -2.49 13.36 -8.74
C ILE A 201 -3.86 14.05 -8.79
N ASP A 202 -3.97 15.24 -8.17
CA ASP A 202 -5.16 16.08 -8.22
C ASP A 202 -5.49 16.64 -9.63
N GLY A 203 -4.51 16.69 -10.53
CA GLY A 203 -4.65 17.29 -11.87
C GLY A 203 -4.81 16.31 -13.02
N GLY A 204 -4.77 15.00 -12.75
CA GLY A 204 -4.82 13.91 -13.75
C GLY A 204 -6.20 13.29 -13.94
#